data_AF-A0AAW0CJS9-F1
#
_entry.id   AF-A0AAW0CJS9-F1
#
_cell.length_a   1.000
_cell.length_b   1.000
_cell.length_c   1.000
_cell.angle_alpha   90.00
_cell.angle_beta   90.00
_cell.angle_gamma   90.00
#
_symmetry.space_group_name_H-M   'P 1'
#
loop_
_entity.id
_entity.type
_entity.pdbx_description
1 polymer ?
#
loop_
_entity_poly.entity_id
_entity_poly.type
_entity_poly.pdbx_seq_one_letter_code
_entity_poly.pdbx_strand_id
1 'polypeptide(L)'
;MVHFASFKLFALVSAACVLQASAGSLVSRQAADCPELALGIEHSVDAVKDLASVSNDPAVAKAQSALQSAQEGSNANQALLNAGQALDSIETDDANVDDAVQDALDEVATAQQAAEKCSNGTQKKLSKRQIGNLQCNIARLQTVRNLGATADNVDAIAAAAGSDPEAASAAQSAQTALSSSQDGIGQIAQAIITGQQAPAAARDQVGQGFADAKSALDSISSTDPNVMSSVSAAQASLDKAISAGQDVVSNCK
;
A
#
# COMPACT_ATOMS: atom_id res chain seq x y z
N MET A 1 -31.49 -14.52 -4.60
CA MET A 1 -30.99 -14.82 -5.96
C MET A 1 -30.85 -13.52 -6.71
N VAL A 2 -29.69 -12.88 -6.63
CA VAL A 2 -29.38 -11.66 -7.37
C VAL A 2 -28.50 -12.07 -8.54
N HIS A 3 -29.01 -11.88 -9.76
CA HIS A 3 -28.28 -12.07 -11.02
C HIS A 3 -27.23 -10.96 -11.16
N PHE A 4 -25.95 -11.32 -11.24
CA PHE A 4 -24.94 -10.44 -11.80
C PHE A 4 -24.80 -10.74 -13.30
N ALA A 5 -25.08 -9.71 -14.09
CA ALA A 5 -25.06 -9.73 -15.53
C ALA A 5 -23.63 -9.66 -16.07
N SER A 6 -23.34 -10.51 -17.05
CA SER A 6 -22.20 -10.46 -17.95
C SER A 6 -21.90 -9.06 -18.47
N PHE A 7 -20.66 -8.60 -18.28
CA PHE A 7 -20.05 -7.57 -19.12
C PHE A 7 -18.88 -8.19 -19.92
N LYS A 8 -19.15 -8.46 -21.20
CA LYS A 8 -18.12 -8.59 -22.25
C LYS A 8 -18.28 -7.38 -23.17
N LEU A 9 -17.30 -6.45 -23.17
CA LEU A 9 -16.76 -5.76 -24.35
C LEU A 9 -15.79 -4.62 -23.96
N PHE A 10 -14.81 -4.36 -24.84
CA PHE A 10 -13.74 -3.34 -24.84
C PHE A 10 -12.48 -3.72 -24.02
N ALA A 11 -11.25 -3.69 -24.55
CA ALA A 11 -10.74 -3.17 -25.81
C ALA A 11 -9.41 -3.86 -26.21
N LEU A 12 -9.21 -4.04 -27.51
CA LEU A 12 -7.88 -4.08 -28.12
C LEU A 12 -7.14 -2.79 -27.73
N VAL A 13 -6.01 -2.91 -27.01
CA VAL A 13 -5.02 -1.83 -26.92
C VAL A 13 -3.67 -2.38 -27.37
N SER A 14 -3.40 -2.06 -28.63
CA SER A 14 -2.10 -1.77 -29.25
C SER A 14 -0.85 -2.46 -28.71
N ALA A 15 -0.42 -3.45 -29.48
CA ALA A 15 1.00 -3.67 -29.75
C ALA A 15 1.60 -2.40 -30.39
N ALA A 16 2.20 -1.55 -29.56
CA ALA A 16 3.14 -0.53 -29.99
C ALA A 16 4.49 -0.80 -29.32
N CYS A 17 5.14 -1.88 -29.76
CA CYS A 17 6.57 -2.07 -29.56
C CYS A 17 7.29 -1.03 -30.45
N VAL A 18 7.47 0.17 -29.92
CA VAL A 18 8.25 1.22 -30.56
C VAL A 18 9.71 0.83 -30.47
N LEU A 19 10.30 0.47 -31.61
CA LEU A 19 11.73 0.49 -31.81
C LEU A 19 12.24 1.92 -31.57
N GLN A 20 12.99 2.13 -30.49
CA GLN A 20 13.92 3.24 -30.37
C GLN A 20 15.29 2.71 -29.96
N ALA A 21 16.15 2.52 -30.96
CA ALA A 21 17.58 2.32 -30.77
C ALA A 21 18.31 3.68 -30.83
N SER A 22 19.33 3.81 -29.98
CA SER A 22 20.47 4.74 -30.08
C SER A 22 20.28 6.22 -29.69
N ALA A 23 19.97 6.46 -28.43
CA ALA A 23 20.81 7.35 -27.62
C ALA A 23 21.22 6.52 -26.40
N GLY A 24 22.49 6.53 -25.99
CA GLY A 24 22.90 5.83 -24.77
C GLY A 24 21.95 6.26 -23.65
N SER A 25 21.08 5.35 -23.22
CA SER A 25 19.92 5.71 -22.43
C SER A 25 20.43 6.34 -21.13
N LEU A 26 19.75 7.37 -20.62
CA LEU A 26 20.15 8.08 -19.40
C LEU A 26 20.39 7.11 -18.23
N VAL A 27 19.69 5.98 -18.26
CA VAL A 27 19.90 4.72 -17.53
C VAL A 27 21.34 4.29 -17.43
N SER A 28 22.12 4.25 -18.52
CA SER A 28 23.53 3.83 -18.46
C SER A 28 24.40 4.82 -17.69
N ARG A 29 24.01 6.10 -17.64
CA ARG A 29 24.72 7.11 -16.82
C ARG A 29 24.25 7.07 -15.37
N GLN A 30 22.93 6.99 -15.15
CA GLN A 30 22.34 6.96 -13.82
C GLN A 30 22.63 5.65 -13.09
N ALA A 31 22.69 4.52 -13.78
CA ALA A 31 23.12 3.23 -13.24
C ALA A 31 24.62 3.20 -12.90
N ALA A 32 25.46 3.94 -13.64
CA ALA A 32 26.88 4.06 -13.33
C ALA A 32 27.12 4.86 -12.04
N ASP A 33 26.34 5.91 -11.83
CA ASP A 33 26.43 6.72 -10.61
C ASP A 33 25.66 6.10 -9.42
N CYS A 34 24.72 5.20 -9.71
CA CYS A 34 23.73 4.68 -8.76
C CYS A 34 23.26 3.24 -9.05
N PRO A 35 24.12 2.24 -8.82
CA PRO A 35 23.80 0.84 -9.13
C PRO A 35 22.66 0.28 -8.27
N GLU A 36 22.52 0.69 -7.01
CA GLU A 36 21.41 0.25 -6.14
C GLU A 36 20.04 0.66 -6.70
N LEU A 37 19.94 1.84 -7.32
CA LEU A 37 18.68 2.33 -7.91
C LEU A 37 18.31 1.51 -9.14
N ALA A 38 19.28 1.22 -10.00
CA ALA A 38 19.03 0.41 -11.20
C ALA A 38 18.50 -0.97 -10.81
N LEU A 39 19.15 -1.63 -9.85
CA LEU A 39 18.73 -2.94 -9.35
C LEU A 39 17.33 -2.89 -8.71
N GLY A 40 17.06 -1.87 -7.89
CA GLY A 40 15.74 -1.69 -7.27
C GLY A 40 14.62 -1.49 -8.30
N ILE A 41 14.87 -0.71 -9.37
CA ILE A 41 13.89 -0.52 -10.45
C ILE A 41 13.65 -1.84 -11.20
N GLU A 42 14.69 -2.64 -11.45
CA GLU A 42 14.54 -3.96 -12.10
C GLU A 42 13.68 -4.89 -11.25
N HIS A 43 13.95 -5.00 -9.94
CA HIS A 43 13.13 -5.81 -9.04
C HIS A 43 11.68 -5.30 -8.97
N SER A 44 11.48 -3.98 -8.93
CA SER A 44 10.13 -3.41 -8.97
C SER A 44 9.38 -3.79 -10.25
N VAL A 45 10.06 -3.79 -11.40
CA VAL A 45 9.49 -4.20 -12.68
C VAL A 45 9.10 -5.67 -12.67
N ASP A 46 9.97 -6.52 -12.15
CA ASP A 46 9.68 -7.96 -12.03
C ASP A 46 8.51 -8.21 -11.08
N ALA A 47 8.45 -7.57 -9.91
CA ALA A 47 7.34 -7.69 -8.98
C ALA A 47 6.00 -7.24 -9.58
N VAL A 48 5.97 -6.10 -10.29
CA VAL A 48 4.75 -5.64 -10.98
C VAL A 48 4.38 -6.56 -12.15
N LYS A 49 5.35 -7.21 -12.79
CA LYS A 49 5.11 -8.20 -13.84
C LYS A 49 4.52 -9.49 -13.27
N ASP A 50 4.99 -9.94 -12.12
CA ASP A 50 4.42 -11.07 -11.40
C ASP A 50 3.00 -10.75 -10.95
N LEU A 51 2.74 -9.54 -10.45
CA LEU A 51 1.39 -9.05 -10.18
C LEU A 51 0.49 -9.06 -11.43
N ALA A 52 1.01 -8.67 -12.59
CA ALA A 52 0.27 -8.73 -13.85
C ALA A 52 -0.09 -10.16 -14.30
N SER A 53 0.58 -11.18 -13.75
CA SER A 53 0.24 -12.58 -14.01
C SER A 53 -0.97 -13.06 -13.21
N VAL A 54 -1.26 -12.40 -12.07
CA VAL A 54 -2.37 -12.74 -11.17
C VAL A 54 -3.50 -11.71 -11.17
N SER A 55 -3.28 -10.52 -11.75
CA SER A 55 -4.26 -9.43 -11.82
C SER A 55 -4.34 -8.81 -13.21
N ASN A 56 -5.56 -8.53 -13.66
CA ASN A 56 -5.85 -7.79 -14.90
C ASN A 56 -6.28 -6.33 -14.61
N ASP A 57 -6.02 -5.82 -13.41
CA ASP A 57 -6.42 -4.46 -13.04
C ASP A 57 -5.69 -3.42 -13.91
N PRO A 58 -6.39 -2.42 -14.47
CA PRO A 58 -5.78 -1.38 -15.30
C PRO A 58 -4.68 -0.58 -14.58
N ALA A 59 -4.66 -0.55 -13.25
CA ALA A 59 -3.63 0.10 -12.48
C ALA A 59 -2.29 -0.65 -12.53
N VAL A 60 -2.29 -1.98 -12.75
CA VAL A 60 -1.05 -2.74 -12.99
C VAL A 60 -0.34 -2.23 -14.25
N ALA A 61 -1.08 -2.01 -15.34
CA ALA A 61 -0.52 -1.47 -16.57
C ALA A 61 0.00 -0.03 -16.40
N LYS A 62 -0.65 0.79 -15.56
CA LYS A 62 -0.17 2.13 -15.20
C LYS A 62 1.14 2.04 -14.40
N ALA A 63 1.23 1.12 -13.45
CA ALA A 63 2.44 0.88 -12.68
C ALA A 63 3.60 0.44 -13.57
N GLN A 64 3.36 -0.49 -14.51
CA GLN A 64 4.35 -0.91 -15.50
C GLN A 64 4.84 0.25 -16.36
N SER A 65 3.93 1.08 -16.88
CA SER A 65 4.28 2.26 -17.69
C SER A 65 5.11 3.29 -16.91
N ALA A 66 4.78 3.46 -15.63
CA ALA A 66 5.52 4.34 -14.74
C ALA A 66 6.94 3.80 -14.47
N LEU A 67 7.07 2.50 -14.15
CA LEU A 67 8.38 1.88 -13.95
C LEU A 67 9.23 1.87 -15.22
N GLN A 68 8.63 1.66 -16.39
CA GLN A 68 9.32 1.81 -17.66
C GLN A 68 9.85 3.24 -17.86
N SER A 69 9.08 4.26 -17.46
CA SER A 69 9.55 5.65 -17.50
C SER A 69 10.76 5.86 -16.56
N ALA A 70 10.79 5.20 -15.39
CA ALA A 70 11.95 5.22 -14.50
C ALA A 70 13.17 4.53 -15.15
N GLN A 71 12.94 3.39 -15.79
CA GLN A 71 13.95 2.66 -16.56
C GLN A 71 14.46 3.42 -17.76
N GLU A 72 13.77 4.44 -18.27
CA GLU A 72 14.26 5.28 -19.38
C GLU A 72 15.10 6.47 -18.89
N GLY A 73 15.25 6.63 -17.57
CA GLY A 73 15.97 7.73 -16.94
C GLY A 73 15.15 9.03 -16.88
N SER A 74 13.84 8.96 -17.14
CA SER A 74 12.91 10.02 -16.75
C SER A 74 12.82 10.05 -15.22
N ASN A 75 12.54 11.22 -14.63
CA ASN A 75 12.51 11.51 -13.19
C ASN A 75 12.10 10.29 -12.33
N ALA A 76 13.08 9.48 -11.90
CA ALA A 76 12.86 8.17 -11.32
C ALA A 76 12.01 8.27 -10.05
N ASN A 77 12.18 9.34 -9.26
CA ASN A 77 11.38 9.62 -8.07
C ASN A 77 9.90 9.78 -8.42
N GLN A 78 9.56 10.57 -9.46
CA GLN A 78 8.18 10.77 -9.87
C GLN A 78 7.58 9.50 -10.48
N ALA A 79 8.36 8.78 -11.27
CA ALA A 79 7.94 7.53 -11.91
C ALA A 79 7.63 6.44 -10.87
N LEU A 80 8.50 6.25 -9.88
CA LEU A 80 8.26 5.32 -8.78
C LEU A 80 7.05 5.75 -7.92
N LEU A 81 6.87 7.06 -7.69
CA LEU A 81 5.69 7.58 -6.97
C LEU A 81 4.39 7.29 -7.72
N ASN A 82 4.37 7.50 -9.04
CA ASN A 82 3.23 7.16 -9.88
C ASN A 82 2.96 5.65 -9.90
N ALA A 83 4.00 4.82 -9.88
CA ALA A 83 3.86 3.37 -9.79
C ALA A 83 3.22 2.95 -8.46
N GLY A 84 3.72 3.47 -7.34
CA GLY A 84 3.13 3.21 -6.02
C GLY A 84 1.67 3.67 -5.91
N GLN A 85 1.34 4.86 -6.42
CA GLN A 85 -0.06 5.35 -6.46
C GLN A 85 -0.97 4.49 -7.32
N ALA A 86 -0.46 3.93 -8.43
CA ALA A 86 -1.24 3.03 -9.26
C ALA A 86 -1.48 1.71 -8.52
N LEU A 87 -0.44 1.10 -7.95
CA LEU A 87 -0.57 -0.14 -7.19
C LEU A 87 -1.51 0.01 -5.99
N ASP A 88 -1.48 1.15 -5.29
CA ASP A 88 -2.37 1.44 -4.17
C ASP A 88 -3.84 1.60 -4.57
N SER A 89 -4.11 1.98 -5.82
CA SER A 89 -5.49 2.06 -6.33
C SER A 89 -6.11 0.70 -6.69
N ILE A 90 -5.37 -0.40 -6.51
CA ILE A 90 -5.88 -1.76 -6.72
C ILE A 90 -6.65 -2.17 -5.47
N GLU A 91 -7.97 -2.22 -5.60
CA GLU A 91 -8.88 -2.82 -4.61
C GLU A 91 -9.18 -4.27 -5.05
N THR A 92 -8.93 -5.25 -4.19
CA THR A 92 -9.15 -6.66 -4.52
C THR A 92 -9.56 -7.47 -3.30
N ASP A 93 -10.54 -8.36 -3.49
CA ASP A 93 -10.96 -9.34 -2.49
C ASP A 93 -10.09 -10.63 -2.56
N ASP A 94 -9.17 -10.74 -3.52
CA ASP A 94 -8.30 -11.91 -3.68
C ASP A 94 -7.01 -11.72 -2.88
N ALA A 95 -6.86 -12.49 -1.80
CA ALA A 95 -5.68 -12.43 -0.93
C ALA A 95 -4.36 -12.64 -1.68
N ASN A 96 -4.33 -13.44 -2.76
CA ASN A 96 -3.10 -13.64 -3.54
C ASN A 96 -2.73 -12.38 -4.32
N VAL A 97 -3.74 -11.64 -4.80
CA VAL A 97 -3.51 -10.35 -5.46
C VAL A 97 -3.08 -9.32 -4.43
N ASP A 98 -3.69 -9.29 -3.23
CA ASP A 98 -3.31 -8.35 -2.17
C ASP A 98 -1.85 -8.55 -1.72
N ASP A 99 -1.43 -9.79 -1.52
CA ASP A 99 -0.04 -10.13 -1.21
C ASP A 99 0.90 -9.73 -2.36
N ALA A 100 0.56 -10.01 -3.63
CA ALA A 100 1.36 -9.60 -4.78
C ALA A 100 1.43 -8.06 -4.95
N VAL A 101 0.36 -7.33 -4.65
CA VAL A 101 0.36 -5.85 -4.64
C VAL A 101 1.25 -5.35 -3.52
N GLN A 102 1.22 -5.98 -2.34
CA GLN A 102 2.09 -5.63 -1.22
C GLN A 102 3.57 -5.86 -1.55
N ASP A 103 3.92 -7.02 -2.10
CA ASP A 103 5.27 -7.34 -2.56
C ASP A 103 5.76 -6.31 -3.59
N ALA A 104 4.91 -5.96 -4.58
CA ALA A 104 5.23 -4.95 -5.56
C ALA A 104 5.42 -3.54 -4.95
N LEU A 105 4.59 -3.17 -3.97
CA LEU A 105 4.77 -1.90 -3.24
C LEU A 105 6.06 -1.88 -2.43
N ASP A 106 6.45 -2.99 -1.79
CA ASP A 106 7.66 -3.08 -0.99
C ASP A 106 8.93 -3.00 -1.85
N GLU A 107 8.93 -3.61 -3.04
CA GLU A 107 10.02 -3.45 -4.02
C GLU A 107 10.09 -2.02 -4.58
N VAL A 108 8.94 -1.41 -4.92
CA VAL A 108 8.88 0.00 -5.35
C VAL A 108 9.39 0.93 -4.24
N ALA A 109 9.05 0.66 -2.98
CA ALA A 109 9.54 1.42 -1.84
C ALA A 109 11.07 1.29 -1.66
N THR A 110 11.61 0.09 -1.87
CA THR A 110 13.06 -0.16 -1.84
C THR A 110 13.78 0.60 -2.96
N ALA A 111 13.22 0.59 -4.18
CA ALA A 111 13.76 1.36 -5.31
C ALA A 111 13.72 2.87 -5.03
N GLN A 112 12.67 3.37 -4.38
CA GLN A 112 12.56 4.78 -3.97
C GLN A 112 13.63 5.19 -2.96
N GLN A 113 13.92 4.34 -1.96
CA GLN A 113 15.01 4.58 -1.01
C GLN A 113 16.36 4.70 -1.72
N ALA A 114 16.62 3.82 -2.69
CA ALA A 114 17.82 3.90 -3.51
C ALA A 114 17.84 5.22 -4.31
N ALA A 115 16.69 5.65 -4.85
CA ALA A 115 16.58 6.89 -5.62
C ALA A 115 16.87 8.16 -4.78
N GLU A 116 16.45 8.18 -3.52
CA GLU A 116 16.75 9.27 -2.59
C GLU A 116 18.22 9.31 -2.19
N LYS A 117 18.82 8.16 -1.85
CA LYS A 117 20.28 8.06 -1.60
C LYS A 117 21.09 8.60 -2.77
N CYS A 118 20.65 8.27 -3.98
CA CYS A 118 21.21 8.76 -5.23
C CYS A 118 21.03 10.27 -5.43
N SER A 119 19.87 10.80 -5.09
CA SER A 119 19.54 12.22 -5.24
C SER A 119 20.26 13.10 -4.20
N ASN A 120 20.55 12.56 -3.01
CA ASN A 120 21.22 13.29 -1.92
C ASN A 120 22.68 13.68 -2.22
N GLY A 121 23.31 13.09 -3.24
CA GLY A 121 24.60 13.55 -3.77
C GLY A 121 24.54 14.93 -4.44
N THR A 122 23.37 15.34 -4.93
CA THR A 122 23.19 16.53 -5.80
C THR A 122 22.23 17.58 -5.22
N GLN A 123 21.45 17.25 -4.18
CA GLN A 123 20.30 18.02 -3.69
C GLN A 123 20.53 18.74 -2.35
N LYS A 124 21.70 19.34 -2.12
CA LYS A 124 21.97 20.14 -0.91
C LYS A 124 21.15 21.45 -0.80
N LYS A 125 20.10 21.67 -1.61
CA LYS A 125 19.37 22.96 -1.70
C LYS A 125 17.83 22.92 -1.84
N LEU A 126 17.14 21.79 -1.69
CA LEU A 126 15.65 21.74 -1.65
C LEU A 126 15.07 21.41 -0.26
N SER A 127 15.81 21.68 0.82
CA SER A 127 15.56 21.08 2.14
C SER A 127 14.38 21.62 2.98
N LYS A 128 13.34 22.27 2.42
CA LYS A 128 12.31 22.90 3.30
C LYS A 128 10.84 22.83 2.88
N ARG A 129 10.45 22.16 1.79
CA ARG A 129 9.02 22.06 1.42
C ARG A 129 8.58 20.70 0.89
N GLN A 130 9.24 19.62 1.29
CA GLN A 130 8.71 18.30 1.02
C GLN A 130 8.20 17.75 2.34
N ILE A 131 6.87 17.75 2.46
CA ILE A 131 6.07 16.60 2.93
C ILE A 131 7.02 15.43 3.22
N GLY A 132 7.14 15.02 4.50
CA GLY A 132 8.25 14.21 5.04
C GLY A 132 8.79 13.10 4.14
N ASN A 133 10.04 12.68 4.41
CA ASN A 133 10.79 11.62 3.70
C ASN A 133 9.87 10.63 2.95
N LEU A 134 10.12 10.29 1.68
CA LEU A 134 9.24 9.41 0.90
C LEU A 134 8.83 8.11 1.63
N GLN A 135 9.72 7.50 2.42
CA GLN A 135 9.41 6.35 3.29
C GLN A 135 8.30 6.65 4.31
N CYS A 136 8.26 7.88 4.82
CA CYS A 136 7.14 8.36 5.63
C CYS A 136 5.81 8.31 4.87
N ASN A 137 5.79 8.75 3.62
CA ASN A 137 4.56 8.77 2.84
C ASN A 137 4.10 7.35 2.46
N ILE A 138 5.05 6.44 2.17
CA ILE A 138 4.77 5.02 1.94
C ILE A 138 4.21 4.38 3.20
N ALA A 139 4.88 4.54 4.35
CA ALA A 139 4.42 3.97 5.61
C ALA A 139 3.02 4.47 5.99
N ARG A 140 2.72 5.75 5.73
CA ARG A 140 1.37 6.32 5.90
C ARG A 140 0.36 5.65 4.97
N LEU A 141 0.73 5.45 3.71
CA LEU A 141 -0.12 4.81 2.72
C LEU A 141 -0.42 3.36 3.08
N GLN A 142 0.63 2.59 3.39
CA GLN A 142 0.52 1.20 3.87
C GLN A 142 -0.33 1.11 5.14
N THR A 143 -0.23 2.06 6.06
CA THR A 143 -1.09 2.11 7.25
C THR A 143 -2.57 2.21 6.85
N VAL A 144 -2.91 3.14 5.95
CA VAL A 144 -4.30 3.35 5.51
C VAL A 144 -4.82 2.17 4.70
N ARG A 145 -4.04 1.63 3.76
CA ARG A 145 -4.41 0.45 2.95
C ARG A 145 -4.66 -0.77 3.84
N ASN A 146 -3.71 -1.12 4.70
CA ASN A 146 -3.85 -2.29 5.57
C ASN A 146 -4.99 -2.12 6.58
N LEU A 147 -5.28 -0.89 7.01
CA LEU A 147 -6.45 -0.58 7.84
C LEU A 147 -7.77 -0.81 7.09
N GLY A 148 -7.83 -0.42 5.81
CA GLY A 148 -8.96 -0.74 4.93
C GLY A 148 -9.17 -2.24 4.79
N ALA A 149 -8.13 -2.98 4.41
CA ALA A 149 -8.18 -4.44 4.32
C ALA A 149 -8.56 -5.12 5.64
N THR A 150 -8.13 -4.57 6.79
CA THR A 150 -8.55 -5.07 8.10
C THR A 150 -10.05 -4.88 8.32
N ALA A 151 -10.59 -3.71 7.97
CA ALA A 151 -12.02 -3.42 8.10
C ALA A 151 -12.86 -4.34 7.21
N ASP A 152 -12.45 -4.55 5.96
CA ASP A 152 -13.15 -5.45 5.03
C ASP A 152 -13.17 -6.90 5.54
N ASN A 153 -12.04 -7.37 6.09
CA ASN A 153 -11.97 -8.68 6.72
C ASN A 153 -12.85 -8.78 7.98
N VAL A 154 -12.96 -7.71 8.78
CA VAL A 154 -13.88 -7.66 9.94
C VAL A 154 -15.35 -7.71 9.49
N ASP A 155 -15.70 -7.02 8.42
CA ASP A 155 -17.04 -7.11 7.83
C ASP A 155 -17.33 -8.53 7.29
N ALA A 156 -16.33 -9.19 6.72
CA ALA A 156 -16.44 -10.60 6.32
C ALA A 156 -16.66 -11.54 7.52
N ILE A 157 -16.01 -11.30 8.67
CA ILE A 157 -16.28 -12.03 9.92
C ILE A 157 -17.74 -11.83 10.32
N ALA A 158 -18.23 -10.58 10.34
CA ALA A 158 -19.61 -10.28 10.73
C ALA A 158 -20.63 -10.98 9.80
N ALA A 159 -20.35 -11.03 8.50
CA ALA A 159 -21.18 -11.73 7.52
C ALA A 159 -21.14 -13.27 7.71
N ALA A 160 -19.97 -13.83 8.00
CA ALA A 160 -19.76 -15.27 8.20
C ALA A 160 -20.30 -15.76 9.56
N ALA A 161 -20.35 -14.91 10.58
CA ALA A 161 -20.78 -15.26 11.93
C ALA A 161 -22.20 -15.86 11.95
N GLY A 162 -23.09 -15.47 11.04
CA GLY A 162 -24.42 -16.07 10.89
C GLY A 162 -25.25 -16.00 12.19
N SER A 163 -25.36 -17.13 12.90
CA SER A 163 -26.09 -17.23 14.17
C SER A 163 -25.17 -17.26 15.41
N ASP A 164 -23.88 -16.96 15.24
CA ASP A 164 -22.90 -16.81 16.33
C ASP A 164 -22.91 -15.36 16.84
N PRO A 165 -23.65 -15.06 17.92
CA PRO A 165 -23.76 -13.69 18.44
C PRO A 165 -22.44 -13.20 19.06
N GLU A 166 -21.57 -14.11 19.52
CA GLU A 166 -20.30 -13.76 20.15
C GLU A 166 -19.33 -13.27 19.08
N ALA A 167 -19.18 -14.02 17.97
CA ALA A 167 -18.36 -13.60 16.84
C ALA A 167 -18.85 -12.29 16.22
N ALA A 168 -20.18 -12.13 16.03
CA ALA A 168 -20.75 -10.89 15.49
C ALA A 168 -20.51 -9.67 16.42
N SER A 169 -20.66 -9.84 17.73
CA SER A 169 -20.41 -8.78 18.72
C SER A 169 -18.93 -8.38 18.77
N ALA A 170 -18.02 -9.35 18.68
CA ALA A 170 -16.60 -9.11 18.65
C ALA A 170 -16.16 -8.41 17.35
N ALA A 171 -16.69 -8.83 16.19
CA ALA A 171 -16.47 -8.15 14.92
C ALA A 171 -16.94 -6.68 14.96
N GLN A 172 -18.13 -6.40 15.51
CA GLN A 172 -18.62 -5.04 15.70
C GLN A 172 -17.73 -4.20 16.62
N SER A 173 -17.15 -4.83 17.66
CA SER A 173 -16.20 -4.17 18.57
C SER A 173 -14.89 -3.84 17.85
N ALA A 174 -14.37 -4.77 17.05
CA ALA A 174 -13.21 -4.52 16.19
C ALA A 174 -13.48 -3.37 15.21
N GLN A 175 -14.63 -3.36 14.53
CA GLN A 175 -14.97 -2.30 13.57
C GLN A 175 -15.06 -0.92 14.24
N THR A 176 -15.61 -0.85 15.44
CA THR A 176 -15.67 0.39 16.23
C THR A 176 -14.27 0.88 16.59
N ALA A 177 -13.38 -0.03 16.99
CA ALA A 177 -11.99 0.29 17.32
C ALA A 177 -11.20 0.75 16.09
N LEU A 178 -11.38 0.11 14.93
CA LEU A 178 -10.78 0.53 13.66
C LEU A 178 -11.28 1.91 13.23
N SER A 179 -12.58 2.20 13.37
CA SER A 179 -13.14 3.53 13.12
C SER A 179 -12.50 4.58 14.02
N SER A 180 -12.26 4.28 15.30
CA SER A 180 -11.54 5.17 16.21
C SER A 180 -10.11 5.44 15.73
N SER A 181 -9.40 4.43 15.22
CA SER A 181 -8.09 4.63 14.62
C SER A 181 -8.16 5.51 13.36
N GLN A 182 -9.15 5.31 12.49
CA GLN A 182 -9.34 6.15 11.29
C GLN A 182 -9.58 7.63 11.67
N ASP A 183 -10.38 7.89 12.69
CA ASP A 183 -10.60 9.25 13.20
C ASP A 183 -9.31 9.89 13.73
N GLY A 184 -8.47 9.10 14.42
CA GLY A 184 -7.14 9.53 14.87
C GLY A 184 -6.23 9.85 13.68
N ILE A 185 -6.20 9.01 12.65
CA ILE A 185 -5.46 9.26 11.40
C ILE A 185 -5.96 10.54 10.72
N GLY A 186 -7.27 10.77 10.66
CA GLY A 186 -7.87 11.98 10.11
C GLY A 186 -7.41 13.26 10.81
N GLN A 187 -7.36 13.24 12.14
CA GLN A 187 -6.83 14.36 12.94
C GLN A 187 -5.34 14.59 12.69
N ILE A 188 -4.54 13.52 12.58
CA ILE A 188 -3.11 13.60 12.23
C ILE A 188 -2.93 14.24 10.85
N ALA A 189 -3.69 13.77 9.85
CA ALA A 189 -3.65 14.29 8.49
C ALA A 189 -4.00 15.78 8.45
N GLN A 190 -5.05 16.20 9.16
CA GLN A 190 -5.45 17.60 9.25
C GLN A 190 -4.36 18.48 9.88
N ALA A 191 -3.71 18.01 10.96
CA ALA A 191 -2.61 18.72 11.58
C ALA A 191 -1.43 18.89 10.59
N ILE A 192 -1.08 17.84 9.85
CA ILE A 192 0.00 17.89 8.85
C ILE A 192 -0.31 18.90 7.74
N ILE A 193 -1.53 18.90 7.20
CA ILE A 193 -1.95 19.83 6.13
C ILE A 193 -1.88 21.28 6.62
N THR A 194 -2.16 21.52 7.90
CA THR A 194 -2.06 22.86 8.51
C THR A 194 -0.65 23.21 9.01
N GLY A 195 0.34 22.35 8.77
CA GLY A 195 1.72 22.55 9.22
C GLY A 195 1.91 22.41 10.73
N GLN A 196 0.94 21.85 11.44
CA GLN A 196 1.00 21.55 12.85
C GLN A 196 1.65 20.18 13.10
N GLN A 197 2.23 20.02 14.28
CA GLN A 197 2.68 18.71 14.73
C GLN A 197 1.47 17.80 14.95
N ALA A 198 1.59 16.54 14.54
CA ALA A 198 0.58 15.52 14.80
C ALA A 198 0.23 15.47 16.31
N PRO A 199 -1.05 15.69 16.70
CA PRO A 199 -1.45 15.70 18.10
C PRO A 199 -1.09 14.40 18.80
N ALA A 200 -0.58 14.47 20.04
CA ALA A 200 -0.27 13.28 20.83
C ALA A 200 -1.52 12.41 21.04
N ALA A 201 -2.64 13.03 21.43
CA ALA A 201 -3.92 12.34 21.62
C ALA A 201 -4.40 11.59 20.36
N ALA A 202 -4.20 12.16 19.16
CA ALA A 202 -4.57 11.48 17.93
C ALA A 202 -3.68 10.26 17.65
N ARG A 203 -2.37 10.34 17.96
CA ARG A 203 -1.46 9.19 17.86
C ARG A 203 -1.81 8.09 18.88
N ASP A 204 -2.11 8.48 20.11
CA ASP A 204 -2.55 7.57 21.16
C ASP A 204 -3.88 6.90 20.78
N GLN A 205 -4.81 7.65 20.19
CA GLN A 205 -6.08 7.12 19.67
C GLN A 205 -5.87 6.06 18.58
N VAL A 206 -4.95 6.29 17.63
CA VAL A 206 -4.60 5.28 16.61
C VAL A 206 -4.05 4.01 17.26
N GLY A 207 -3.08 4.17 18.18
CA GLY A 207 -2.47 3.04 18.87
C GLY A 207 -3.46 2.24 19.72
N GLN A 208 -4.33 2.93 20.45
CA GLN A 208 -5.36 2.30 21.27
C GLN A 208 -6.41 1.58 20.40
N GLY A 209 -6.88 2.20 19.32
CA GLY A 209 -7.83 1.55 18.42
C GLY A 209 -7.27 0.29 17.76
N PHE A 210 -5.98 0.27 17.41
CA PHE A 210 -5.33 -0.96 16.92
C PHE A 210 -5.23 -2.04 18.01
N ALA A 211 -4.86 -1.68 19.24
CA ALA A 211 -4.79 -2.62 20.35
C ALA A 211 -6.18 -3.19 20.72
N ASP A 212 -7.21 -2.36 20.70
CA ASP A 212 -8.60 -2.73 20.99
C ASP A 212 -9.15 -3.63 19.88
N ALA A 213 -8.89 -3.29 18.60
CA ALA A 213 -9.26 -4.13 17.47
C ALA A 213 -8.61 -5.51 17.55
N LYS A 214 -7.30 -5.57 17.87
CA LYS A 214 -6.59 -6.83 18.04
C LYS A 214 -7.19 -7.66 19.17
N SER A 215 -7.46 -7.04 20.32
CA SER A 215 -8.07 -7.71 21.47
C SER A 215 -9.48 -8.25 21.15
N ALA A 216 -10.27 -7.50 20.37
CA ALA A 216 -11.59 -7.94 19.91
C ALA A 216 -11.48 -9.13 18.96
N LEU A 217 -10.57 -9.09 17.98
CA LEU A 217 -10.31 -10.21 17.07
C LEU A 217 -9.82 -11.45 17.82
N ASP A 218 -8.90 -11.29 18.76
CA ASP A 218 -8.35 -12.39 19.59
C ASP A 218 -9.42 -13.03 20.50
N SER A 219 -10.51 -12.30 20.80
CA SER A 219 -11.62 -12.83 21.59
C SER A 219 -12.58 -13.71 20.80
N ILE A 220 -12.49 -13.73 19.47
CA ILE A 220 -13.36 -14.54 18.62
C ILE A 220 -12.95 -16.00 18.72
N SER A 221 -13.81 -16.81 19.33
CA SER A 221 -13.73 -18.26 19.29
C SER A 221 -14.92 -18.82 18.51
N SER A 222 -14.68 -19.40 17.34
CA SER A 222 -15.74 -20.05 16.54
C SER A 222 -15.30 -21.42 16.06
N THR A 223 -16.27 -22.32 15.84
CA THR A 223 -16.04 -23.61 15.19
C THR A 223 -16.26 -23.55 13.67
N ASP A 224 -16.78 -22.43 13.16
CA ASP A 224 -16.97 -22.25 11.72
C ASP A 224 -15.62 -21.93 11.05
N PRO A 225 -15.15 -22.77 10.09
CA PRO A 225 -13.88 -22.54 9.42
C PRO A 225 -13.84 -21.24 8.61
N ASN A 226 -14.98 -20.74 8.11
CA ASN A 226 -15.04 -19.48 7.37
C ASN A 226 -14.80 -18.29 8.31
N VAL A 227 -15.43 -18.30 9.50
CA VAL A 227 -15.20 -17.28 10.53
C VAL A 227 -13.72 -17.27 10.93
N MET A 228 -13.14 -18.44 11.21
CA MET A 228 -11.73 -18.52 11.60
C MET A 228 -10.77 -18.09 10.49
N SER A 229 -11.08 -18.39 9.23
CA SER A 229 -10.29 -17.91 8.08
C SER A 229 -10.32 -16.38 8.00
N SER A 230 -11.50 -15.76 8.13
CA SER A 230 -11.62 -14.29 8.11
C SER A 230 -10.98 -13.62 9.34
N VAL A 231 -11.05 -14.24 10.52
CA VAL A 231 -10.32 -13.78 11.72
C VAL A 231 -8.81 -13.77 11.46
N SER A 232 -8.27 -14.85 10.90
CA SER A 232 -6.85 -14.93 10.59
C SER A 232 -6.41 -13.88 9.57
N ALA A 233 -7.22 -13.62 8.54
CA ALA A 233 -6.95 -12.57 7.55
C ALA A 233 -6.99 -11.18 8.18
N ALA A 234 -8.02 -10.89 9.00
CA ALA A 234 -8.13 -9.62 9.72
C ALA A 234 -6.94 -9.37 10.65
N GLN A 235 -6.49 -10.39 11.39
CA GLN A 235 -5.32 -10.30 12.27
C GLN A 235 -4.04 -10.01 11.47
N ALA A 236 -3.85 -10.69 10.32
CA ALA A 236 -2.69 -10.48 9.47
C ALA A 236 -2.64 -9.05 8.91
N SER A 237 -3.75 -8.55 8.35
CA SER A 237 -3.84 -7.17 7.86
C SER A 237 -3.67 -6.14 8.99
N LEU A 238 -4.21 -6.41 10.18
CA LEU A 238 -4.04 -5.52 11.33
C LEU A 238 -2.58 -5.45 11.78
N ASP A 239 -1.88 -6.59 11.82
CA ASP A 239 -0.46 -6.63 12.17
C ASP A 239 0.40 -5.89 11.11
N LYS A 240 0.07 -6.02 9.81
CA LYS A 240 0.67 -5.21 8.74
C LYS A 240 0.41 -3.70 8.96
N ALA A 241 -0.82 -3.31 9.32
CA ALA A 241 -1.17 -1.91 9.61
C ALA A 241 -0.41 -1.35 10.83
N ILE A 242 -0.28 -2.15 11.89
CA ILE A 242 0.48 -1.79 13.09
C ILE A 242 1.96 -1.59 12.74
N SER A 243 2.56 -2.50 11.96
CA SER A 243 3.96 -2.39 11.53
C SER A 243 4.18 -1.12 10.69
N ALA A 244 3.32 -0.87 9.70
CA ALA A 244 3.39 0.35 8.89
C ALA A 244 3.22 1.62 9.75
N GLY A 245 2.34 1.58 10.75
CA GLY A 245 2.19 2.67 11.71
C GLY A 245 3.45 2.94 12.55
N GLN A 246 4.19 1.89 12.91
CA GLN A 246 5.49 2.02 13.58
C GLN A 246 6.54 2.61 12.63
N ASP A 247 6.49 2.25 11.35
CA ASP A 247 7.36 2.83 10.32
C ASP A 247 7.08 4.31 10.08
N VAL A 248 5.84 4.75 10.22
CA VAL A 248 5.51 6.19 10.26
C VAL A 248 6.25 6.85 11.42
N VAL A 249 6.21 6.28 12.63
CA VAL A 249 6.87 6.88 13.80
C VAL A 249 8.40 6.92 13.63
N SER A 250 8.99 5.89 13.01
CA SER A 250 10.45 5.81 12.83
C SER A 250 10.95 6.72 11.71
N ASN A 251 10.21 6.81 10.59
CA ASN A 251 10.64 7.46 9.35
C ASN A 251 10.06 8.87 9.14
N CYS A 252 8.93 9.22 9.77
CA CYS A 252 8.30 10.54 9.65
C CYS A 252 8.78 11.50 10.75
N LYS A 253 9.91 12.18 10.51
CA LYS A 253 10.43 13.23 11.39
C LYS A 253 10.22 14.63 10.84
#